data_AF-A0A7V1H2Z5-F1
#
_entry.id   AF-A0A7V1H2Z5-F1
#
_cell.length_a   1.000
_cell.length_b   1.000
_cell.length_c   1.000
_cell.angle_alpha   90.00
_cell.angle_beta   90.00
_cell.angle_gamma   90.00
#
_symmetry.space_group_name_H-M   'P 1'
#
loop_
_entity.id
_entity.type
_entity.pdbx_description
1 polymer ?
#
loop_
_entity_poly.entity_id
_entity_poly.type
_entity_poly.pdbx_seq_one_letter_code
_entity_poly.pdbx_strand_id
1 'polypeptide(L)'
;MSKVNRFDILIIIARPAAGKSELIDYLKNTGTAERRRRFHIGGFEEIDDFPMLRAWFEEDRILSDMGKPRLHTTDDGYFMHTYLWDVLIKRICLEYEKRLRKDPLYHDRKRGKVALRGNGK
;
A
#
# COMPACT_ATOMS: atom_id res chain seq x y z
N MET A 1 -7.20 12.40 -28.12
CA MET A 1 -7.77 12.35 -26.75
C MET A 1 -7.09 13.42 -25.91
N SER A 2 -7.85 14.29 -25.24
CA SER A 2 -7.28 15.33 -24.38
C SER A 2 -6.58 14.68 -23.18
N LYS A 3 -5.35 15.14 -22.88
CA LYS A 3 -4.53 14.61 -21.79
C LYS A 3 -5.28 14.85 -20.47
N VAL A 4 -5.68 13.80 -19.77
CA VAL A 4 -6.38 13.94 -18.50
C VAL A 4 -5.37 14.45 -17.46
N ASN A 5 -5.58 15.65 -16.92
CA ASN A 5 -4.64 16.29 -15.99
C ASN A 5 -4.74 15.69 -14.57
N ARG A 6 -4.31 14.43 -14.44
CA ARG A 6 -4.33 13.66 -13.18
C ARG A 6 -3.21 12.62 -13.15
N PHE A 7 -2.78 12.23 -11.96
CA PHE A 7 -1.87 11.08 -11.78
C PHE A 7 -2.57 9.74 -12.04
N ASP A 8 -1.88 8.67 -12.42
CA ASP A 8 -2.51 7.34 -12.48
C ASP A 8 -2.16 6.48 -11.26
N ILE A 9 -0.99 6.72 -10.68
CA ILE A 9 -0.49 6.06 -9.48
C ILE A 9 0.00 7.14 -8.51
N LEU A 10 -0.27 6.97 -7.22
CA LEU A 10 0.21 7.85 -6.16
C LEU A 10 0.92 6.98 -5.12
N ILE A 11 2.21 7.18 -4.88
CA ILE A 11 2.94 6.41 -3.87
C ILE A 11 3.12 7.30 -2.65
N ILE A 12 2.77 6.80 -1.46
CA ILE A 12 2.90 7.53 -0.19
C ILE A 12 3.83 6.74 0.73
N ILE A 13 5.07 7.21 0.83
CA ILE A 13 6.09 6.64 1.71
C ILE A 13 6.25 7.57 2.90
N ALA A 14 6.06 7.04 4.10
CA ALA A 14 6.28 7.81 5.33
C ALA A 14 6.61 6.88 6.50
N ARG A 15 7.39 7.38 7.46
CA ARG A 15 7.71 6.68 8.70
C ARG A 15 6.43 6.30 9.47
N PRO A 16 6.49 5.28 10.34
CA PRO A 16 5.40 5.01 11.28
C PRO A 16 5.00 6.28 12.02
N ALA A 17 3.69 6.49 12.21
CA ALA A 17 3.09 7.66 12.86
C ALA A 17 3.41 9.04 12.23
N ALA A 18 3.83 9.10 10.96
CA ALA A 18 4.10 10.36 10.26
C ALA A 18 2.84 11.09 9.73
N GLY A 19 1.63 10.66 10.11
CA GLY A 19 0.39 11.32 9.67
C GLY A 19 -0.13 10.88 8.28
N LYS A 20 0.36 9.76 7.73
CA LYS A 20 -0.01 9.33 6.38
C LYS A 20 -1.46 8.88 6.25
N SER A 21 -2.01 8.24 7.30
CA SER A 21 -3.39 7.78 7.30
C SER A 21 -4.34 8.97 7.29
N GLU A 22 -4.01 10.03 8.03
CA GLU A 22 -4.74 11.29 8.12
C GLU A 22 -4.74 12.02 6.77
N LEU A 23 -3.61 12.02 6.07
CA LEU A 23 -3.54 12.53 4.69
C LEU A 23 -4.45 11.74 3.74
N ILE A 24 -4.41 10.40 3.81
CA ILE A 24 -5.24 9.53 2.98
C ILE A 24 -6.72 9.75 3.30
N ASP A 25 -7.09 9.87 4.56
CA ASP A 25 -8.46 10.12 5.01
C ASP A 25 -8.96 11.51 4.58
N TYR A 26 -8.12 12.54 4.70
CA TYR A 26 -8.41 13.86 4.15
C TYR A 26 -8.69 13.78 2.65
N LEU A 27 -7.83 13.08 1.90
CA LEU A 27 -8.03 12.89 0.47
C LEU A 27 -9.32 12.12 0.17
N LYS A 28 -9.63 11.04 0.88
CA LYS A 28 -10.86 10.24 0.70
C LYS A 28 -12.12 11.08 0.92
N ASN A 29 -12.12 11.92 1.95
CA ASN A 29 -13.24 12.77 2.33
C ASN A 29 -13.33 14.08 1.53
N THR A 30 -12.28 14.45 0.78
CA THR A 30 -12.33 15.60 -0.13
C THR A 30 -13.14 15.26 -1.39
N GLY A 31 -14.13 16.10 -1.73
CA GLY A 31 -14.96 15.95 -2.92
C GLY A 31 -14.13 15.81 -4.21
N THR A 32 -14.59 14.96 -5.14
CA THR A 32 -13.80 14.60 -6.34
C THR A 32 -13.42 15.80 -7.21
N ALA A 33 -14.30 16.80 -7.36
CA ALA A 33 -14.00 18.00 -8.15
C ALA A 33 -12.88 18.84 -7.51
N GLU A 34 -12.95 19.03 -6.19
CA GLU A 34 -11.95 19.75 -5.39
C GLU A 34 -10.60 19.04 -5.43
N ARG A 35 -10.60 17.73 -5.15
CA ARG A 35 -9.40 16.89 -5.13
C ARG A 35 -8.69 16.85 -6.49
N ARG A 36 -9.47 16.82 -7.59
CA ARG A 36 -8.93 16.90 -8.95
C ARG A 36 -8.31 18.26 -9.24
N ARG A 37 -8.98 19.36 -8.88
CA ARG A 37 -8.51 20.73 -9.13
C ARG A 37 -7.22 21.02 -8.37
N ARG A 38 -7.16 20.66 -7.09
CA ARG A 38 -6.04 21.03 -6.19
C ARG A 38 -4.86 20.05 -6.23
N PHE A 39 -5.14 18.77 -6.37
CA PHE A 39 -4.13 17.73 -6.18
C PHE A 39 -3.94 16.85 -7.41
N HIS A 40 -4.71 17.06 -8.49
CA HIS A 40 -4.68 16.19 -9.67
C HIS A 40 -5.00 14.72 -9.33
N ILE A 41 -5.79 14.51 -8.28
CA ILE A 41 -6.20 13.18 -7.79
C ILE A 41 -7.69 12.94 -8.11
N GLY A 42 -7.98 11.85 -8.82
CA GLY A 42 -9.34 11.42 -9.16
C GLY A 42 -9.93 10.53 -8.07
N GLY A 43 -10.92 9.68 -8.40
CA GLY A 43 -11.24 8.51 -7.55
C GLY A 43 -10.00 7.63 -7.38
N PHE A 44 -9.82 7.03 -6.21
CA PHE A 44 -8.64 6.20 -5.91
C PHE A 44 -8.99 5.04 -4.95
N GLU A 45 -8.11 4.04 -4.91
CA GLU A 45 -8.22 2.81 -4.13
C GLU A 45 -6.87 2.51 -3.45
N GLU A 46 -6.85 2.28 -2.16
CA GLU A 46 -5.60 2.08 -1.42
C GLU A 46 -5.06 0.64 -1.53
N ILE A 47 -3.73 0.46 -1.63
CA ILE A 47 -3.03 -0.81 -1.35
C ILE A 47 -2.15 -0.61 -0.11
N ASP A 48 -2.63 -1.10 1.02
CA ASP A 48 -1.92 -0.98 2.30
C ASP A 48 -0.96 -2.17 2.50
N ASP A 49 0.27 -1.87 2.90
CA ASP A 49 1.28 -2.87 3.28
C ASP A 49 1.03 -3.44 4.68
N PHE A 50 0.24 -2.76 5.50
CA PHE A 50 0.10 -3.09 6.90
C PHE A 50 -0.58 -4.44 7.16
N PRO A 51 -1.65 -4.83 6.43
CA PRO A 51 -2.18 -6.19 6.54
C PRO A 51 -1.15 -7.26 6.18
N MET A 52 -0.28 -7.01 5.19
CA MET A 52 0.76 -7.95 4.79
C MET A 52 1.86 -8.08 5.85
N LEU A 53 2.27 -6.96 6.44
CA LEU A 53 3.22 -6.93 7.55
C LEU A 53 2.65 -7.62 8.80
N ARG A 54 1.43 -7.25 9.20
CA ARG A 54 0.70 -7.84 10.32
C ARG A 54 0.64 -9.35 10.20
N ALA A 55 0.30 -9.88 9.03
CA ALA A 55 0.27 -11.31 8.78
C ALA A 55 1.62 -11.97 9.08
N TRP A 56 2.75 -11.40 8.61
CA TRP A 56 4.08 -11.95 8.91
C TRP A 56 4.41 -11.96 10.40
N PHE A 57 4.09 -10.89 11.14
CA PHE A 57 4.31 -10.85 12.59
C PHE A 57 3.41 -11.84 13.34
N GLU A 58 2.14 -11.96 12.94
CA GLU A 58 1.17 -12.90 13.53
C GLU A 58 1.59 -14.36 13.25
N GLU A 59 1.99 -14.68 12.02
CA GLU A 59 2.52 -16.00 11.62
C GLU A 59 3.79 -16.38 12.40
N ASP A 60 4.75 -15.47 12.52
CA ASP A 60 5.99 -15.71 13.25
C ASP A 60 5.75 -15.91 14.75
N ARG A 61 4.80 -15.16 15.33
CA ARG A 61 4.37 -15.39 16.70
C ARG A 61 3.77 -16.79 16.87
N ILE A 62 2.89 -17.21 15.97
CA ILE A 62 2.29 -18.56 15.98
C ILE A 62 3.38 -19.63 15.88
N LEU A 63 4.35 -19.48 14.97
CA LEU A 63 5.47 -20.42 14.82
C LEU A 63 6.29 -20.52 16.10
N SER A 64 6.61 -19.38 16.72
CA SER A 64 7.33 -19.35 18.00
C SER A 64 6.55 -20.06 19.10
N ASP A 65 5.24 -19.82 19.21
CA ASP A 65 4.36 -20.48 20.19
C ASP A 65 4.30 -22.01 19.96
N MET A 66 4.50 -22.46 18.72
CA MET A 66 4.61 -23.88 18.35
C MET A 66 6.03 -24.47 18.54
N GLY A 67 6.99 -23.70 19.05
CA GLY A 67 8.40 -24.10 19.16
C GLY A 67 9.10 -24.28 17.80
N LYS A 68 8.60 -23.62 16.75
CA LYS A 68 9.18 -23.63 15.40
C LYS A 68 9.98 -22.35 15.15
N PRO A 69 10.99 -22.40 14.27
CA PRO A 69 11.69 -21.20 13.83
C PRO A 69 10.74 -20.23 13.15
N ARG A 70 10.92 -18.94 13.43
CA ARG A 70 10.30 -17.82 12.72
C ARG A 70 10.83 -17.74 11.28
N LEU A 71 10.05 -17.13 10.40
CA LEU A 71 10.35 -17.02 8.96
C LEU A 71 10.75 -15.61 8.54
N HIS A 72 10.10 -14.58 9.08
CA HIS A 72 10.24 -13.22 8.55
C HIS A 72 10.91 -12.26 9.54
N THR A 73 10.61 -12.40 10.83
CA THR A 73 10.92 -11.41 11.85
C THR A 73 11.66 -12.01 13.03
N THR A 74 12.60 -11.24 13.60
CA THR A 74 13.23 -11.52 14.88
C THR A 74 12.24 -11.28 16.02
N ASP A 75 12.53 -11.83 17.20
CA ASP A 75 11.69 -11.66 18.39
C ASP A 75 11.53 -10.18 18.80
N ASP A 76 12.54 -9.36 18.50
CA ASP A 76 12.54 -7.90 18.74
C ASP A 76 11.73 -7.10 17.70
N GLY A 77 11.09 -7.78 16.74
CA GLY A 77 10.19 -7.16 15.77
C GLY A 77 10.87 -6.55 14.54
N TYR A 78 12.08 -7.00 14.19
CA TYR A 78 12.79 -6.59 12.98
C TYR A 78 12.75 -7.67 11.92
N PHE A 79 12.88 -7.32 10.64
CA PHE A 79 13.07 -8.33 9.61
C PHE A 79 14.41 -9.05 9.78
N MET A 80 14.39 -10.38 9.63
CA MET A 80 15.60 -11.20 9.70
C MET A 80 16.59 -10.85 8.57
N HIS A 81 16.06 -10.47 7.41
CA HIS A 81 16.85 -10.12 6.24
C HIS A 81 16.31 -8.88 5.55
N THR A 82 17.21 -8.06 5.03
CA THR A 82 16.86 -6.81 4.32
C THR A 82 16.03 -7.07 3.06
N TYR A 83 16.25 -8.19 2.36
CA TYR A 83 15.48 -8.54 1.15
C TYR A 83 13.99 -8.79 1.42
N LEU A 84 13.57 -8.98 2.68
CA LEU A 84 12.15 -9.13 3.01
C LEU A 84 11.37 -7.84 2.74
N TRP A 85 12.03 -6.68 2.77
CA TRP A 85 11.46 -5.44 2.26
C TRP A 85 11.18 -5.51 0.76
N ASP A 86 12.10 -6.06 -0.04
CA ASP A 86 11.90 -6.23 -1.48
C ASP A 86 10.74 -7.20 -1.77
N VAL A 87 10.62 -8.27 -0.97
CA VAL A 87 9.50 -9.20 -1.05
C VAL A 87 8.19 -8.47 -0.76
N LEU A 88 8.13 -7.63 0.27
CA LEU A 88 6.93 -6.86 0.61
C LEU A 88 6.53 -5.92 -0.54
N ILE A 89 7.50 -5.18 -1.11
CA ILE A 89 7.27 -4.31 -2.27
C ILE A 89 6.74 -5.12 -3.46
N LYS A 90 7.32 -6.29 -3.73
CA LYS A 90 6.82 -7.17 -4.81
C LYS A 90 5.41 -7.69 -4.54
N ARG A 91 5.06 -8.03 -3.29
CA ARG A 91 3.68 -8.43 -2.92
C ARG A 91 2.68 -7.31 -3.19
N ILE A 92 3.07 -6.07 -2.89
CA ILE A 92 2.28 -4.89 -3.18
C ILE A 92 2.06 -4.74 -4.70
N CYS A 93 3.11 -4.91 -5.51
CA CYS A 93 3.00 -4.91 -6.97
C CYS A 93 2.07 -6.04 -7.47
N LEU A 94 2.12 -7.22 -6.87
CA LEU A 94 1.21 -8.33 -7.22
C LEU A 94 -0.26 -7.97 -6.94
N GLU A 95 -0.56 -7.27 -5.85
CA GLU A 95 -1.92 -6.78 -5.60
C GLU A 95 -2.36 -5.75 -6.64
N TYR A 96 -1.46 -4.88 -7.05
CA TYR A 96 -1.72 -3.94 -8.14
C TYR A 96 -2.03 -4.67 -9.46
N GLU A 97 -1.21 -5.64 -9.85
CA GLU A 97 -1.42 -6.45 -11.05
C GLU A 97 -2.73 -7.26 -11.00
N LYS A 98 -3.13 -7.77 -9.83
CA LYS A 98 -4.43 -8.43 -9.65
C LYS A 98 -5.58 -7.48 -9.94
N ARG A 99 -5.47 -6.20 -9.58
CA ARG A 99 -6.50 -5.18 -9.88
C ARG A 99 -6.56 -4.87 -11.38
N LEU A 100 -5.40 -4.69 -12.03
CA LEU A 100 -5.34 -4.48 -13.48
C LEU A 100 -5.94 -5.64 -14.27
N ARG A 101 -5.65 -6.89 -13.88
CA ARG A 101 -6.23 -8.07 -14.53
C ARG A 101 -7.74 -8.17 -14.37
N LYS A 102 -8.28 -7.71 -13.24
CA LYS A 102 -9.73 -7.72 -12.97
C LYS A 102 -10.48 -6.63 -13.73
N ASP A 103 -9.84 -5.49 -14.00
CA ASP A 103 -10.44 -4.37 -14.72
C ASP A 103 -9.45 -3.81 -15.76
N PRO A 104 -9.56 -4.17 -17.06
CA PRO A 104 -8.70 -3.62 -18.11
C PRO A 104 -8.82 -2.09 -18.27
N LEU A 105 -9.89 -1.48 -17.75
CA LEU A 105 -10.12 -0.03 -17.73
C LEU A 105 -9.82 0.57 -16.35
N TYR A 106 -9.00 -0.09 -15.52
CA TYR A 106 -8.71 0.30 -14.13
C TYR A 106 -8.32 1.79 -13.98
N HIS A 107 -7.54 2.30 -14.94
CA HIS A 107 -7.12 3.71 -14.96
C HIS A 107 -8.18 4.64 -15.57
N ASP A 108 -9.02 4.17 -16.46
CA ASP A 108 -10.02 4.99 -17.17
C ASP A 108 -11.31 5.16 -16.35
N ARG A 109 -11.76 4.07 -15.72
CA ARG A 109 -12.89 4.12 -14.79
C ARG A 109 -12.48 4.94 -13.58
N LYS A 110 -13.26 5.97 -13.28
CA LYS A 110 -13.12 6.77 -12.05
C LYS A 110 -13.23 5.85 -10.81
N ARG A 111 -12.18 5.16 -10.36
CA ARG A 111 -12.10 4.47 -9.05
C ARG A 111 -10.71 3.93 -8.69
N GLY A 112 -9.87 3.44 -9.60
CA GLY A 112 -8.61 2.80 -9.21
C GLY A 112 -7.38 3.71 -9.32
N LYS A 113 -6.86 4.20 -8.21
CA LYS A 113 -5.45 4.65 -8.13
C LYS A 113 -4.86 4.14 -6.85
N VAL A 114 -3.76 3.43 -7.01
CA VAL A 114 -3.17 2.59 -5.99
C VAL A 114 -2.20 3.41 -5.16
N ALA A 115 -2.58 3.64 -3.90
CA ALA A 115 -1.67 4.16 -2.88
C ALA A 115 -0.77 3.02 -2.43
N LEU A 116 0.52 3.07 -2.75
CA LEU A 116 1.49 2.10 -2.24
C LEU A 116 2.15 2.64 -0.99
N ARG A 117 2.01 1.90 0.10
CA ARG A 117 2.70 2.15 1.36
C ARG A 117 4.01 1.39 1.36
N GLY A 118 5.10 2.10 1.58
CA GLY A 118 6.37 1.51 2.00
C GLY A 118 6.68 2.02 3.39
N ASN A 119 6.82 1.13 4.37
CA ASN A 119 7.46 1.48 5.64
C ASN A 119 8.98 1.42 5.43
N GLY A 120 9.62 2.58 5.27
CA GLY A 120 11.07 2.66 5.24
C GLY A 120 11.66 2.53 6.64
N LYS A 121 12.38 1.44 6.88
CA LYS A 121 13.62 1.41 7.68
C LYS A 121 14.63 0.52 7.00
#